data_AF-A0A7V8T028-F1
#
_entry.id   AF-A0A7V8T028-F1
#
_cell.length_a   1.000
_cell.length_b   1.000
_cell.length_c   1.000
_cell.angle_alpha   90.00
_cell.angle_beta   90.00
_cell.angle_gamma   90.00
#
_symmetry.space_group_name_H-M   'P 1'
#
loop_
_entity.id
_entity.type
_entity.pdbx_description
1 polymer ?
#
loop_
_entity_poly.entity_id
_entity_poly.type
_entity_poly.pdbx_seq_one_letter_code
_entity_poly.pdbx_strand_id
1 'polypeptide(L)'
;MATIDKDEEMISFSSKQMEQLRKELREAISREELGQARQLEALDLVITVSQTNPQAFHRVWIQPLLAEGLSLEAALTHIVASYFQPN
;
A
#
# COMPACT_ATOMS: atom_id res chain seq x y z
N MET A 1 6.36 1.38 57.71
CA MET A 1 7.44 0.79 56.91
C MET A 1 6.96 0.81 55.45
N ALA A 2 7.58 1.66 54.62
CA ALA A 2 7.44 1.87 53.16
C ALA A 2 6.01 1.99 52.58
N THR A 3 5.42 3.17 52.29
CA THR A 3 5.66 4.10 51.16
C THR A 3 6.12 3.43 49.86
N ILE A 4 5.27 3.45 48.84
CA ILE A 4 5.38 4.29 47.62
C ILE A 4 4.24 3.87 46.68
N ASP A 5 3.21 4.72 46.64
CA ASP A 5 2.41 5.01 45.45
C ASP A 5 3.36 5.14 44.25
N LYS A 6 3.21 4.28 43.25
CA LYS A 6 3.78 4.51 41.92
C LYS A 6 2.77 4.01 40.92
N ASP A 7 1.82 4.91 40.70
CA ASP A 7 1.35 5.29 39.38
C ASP A 7 1.33 4.13 38.38
N GLU A 8 0.13 3.60 38.19
CA GLU A 8 -0.41 3.50 36.84
C GLU A 8 0.19 4.64 36.02
N GLU A 9 1.16 4.34 35.15
CA GLU A 9 1.60 5.22 34.07
C GLU A 9 0.42 5.37 33.10
N MET A 10 -0.65 5.98 33.59
CA MET A 10 -1.73 6.53 32.83
C MET A 10 -1.08 7.70 32.10
N ILE A 11 -0.63 7.41 30.89
CA ILE A 11 0.12 8.33 30.03
C ILE A 11 -0.75 9.58 29.85
N SER A 12 -0.55 10.56 30.73
CA SER A 12 -1.23 11.85 30.71
C SER A 12 -0.55 12.69 29.65
N PHE A 13 -0.86 12.38 28.39
CA PHE A 13 -0.45 13.23 27.28
C PHE A 13 -1.09 14.60 27.49
N SER A 14 -0.28 15.66 27.42
CA SER A 14 -0.81 17.02 27.33
C SER A 14 -1.81 17.09 26.17
N SER A 15 -2.89 17.86 26.32
CA SER A 15 -3.87 18.06 25.25
C SER A 15 -3.23 18.41 23.90
N LYS A 16 -2.13 19.18 23.92
CA LYS A 16 -1.33 19.48 22.71
C LYS A 16 -0.61 18.28 22.11
N GLN A 17 -0.05 17.40 22.94
CA GLN A 17 0.62 16.18 22.48
C GLN A 17 -0.38 15.18 21.89
N MET A 18 -1.56 15.07 22.51
CA MET A 18 -2.64 14.23 21.99
C MET A 18 -3.22 14.78 20.67
N GLU A 19 -3.34 16.10 20.55
CA GLU A 19 -3.75 16.77 19.30
C GLU A 19 -2.75 16.51 18.16
N GLN A 20 -1.45 16.59 18.47
CA GLN A 20 -0.39 16.35 17.50
C GLN A 20 -0.32 14.89 17.07
N LEU A 21 -0.43 13.94 18.00
CA LEU A 21 -0.48 12.51 17.69
C LEU A 21 -1.69 12.17 16.79
N ARG A 22 -2.86 12.75 17.07
CA ARG A 22 -4.06 12.59 16.23
C ARG A 22 -3.84 13.13 14.81
N LYS A 23 -3.16 14.27 14.68
CA LYS A 23 -2.85 14.86 13.37
C LYS A 23 -1.89 13.95 12.58
N GLU A 24 -0.82 13.47 13.20
CA GLU A 24 0.16 12.58 12.58
C GLU A 24 -0.47 11.26 12.15
N LEU A 25 -1.34 10.67 13.00
CA LEU A 25 -2.10 9.46 12.66
C LEU A 25 -3.06 9.71 11.49
N ARG A 26 -3.79 10.83 11.49
CA ARG A 26 -4.70 11.17 10.39
C ARG A 26 -3.93 11.37 9.08
N GLU A 27 -2.80 12.04 9.11
CA GLU A 27 -1.95 12.19 7.93
C GLU A 27 -1.37 10.86 7.43
N ALA A 28 -0.97 9.96 8.35
CA ALA A 28 -0.50 8.62 8.01
C ALA A 28 -1.62 7.81 7.34
N ILE A 29 -2.83 7.82 7.91
CA ILE A 29 -4.01 7.18 7.34
C ILE A 29 -4.32 7.76 5.96
N SER A 30 -4.37 9.08 5.81
CA SER A 30 -4.64 9.70 4.50
C SER A 30 -3.58 9.37 3.45
N ARG A 31 -2.30 9.24 3.84
CA ARG A 31 -1.23 8.79 2.93
C ARG A 31 -1.43 7.34 2.52
N GLU A 32 -1.81 6.48 3.45
CA GLU A 32 -2.08 5.07 3.20
C GLU A 32 -3.34 4.89 2.32
N GLU A 33 -4.42 5.62 2.61
CA GLU A 33 -5.64 5.66 1.80
C GLU A 33 -5.35 6.16 0.37
N LEU A 34 -4.53 7.20 0.20
CA LEU A 34 -4.09 7.66 -1.12
C LEU A 34 -3.23 6.61 -1.83
N GLY A 35 -2.37 5.91 -1.08
CA GLY A 35 -1.62 4.77 -1.58
C GLY A 35 -2.57 3.70 -2.13
N GLN A 36 -3.50 3.22 -1.30
CA GLN A 36 -4.50 2.20 -1.63
C GLN A 36 -5.39 2.61 -2.81
N ALA A 37 -5.80 3.88 -2.90
CA ALA A 37 -6.57 4.38 -4.04
C ALA A 37 -5.79 4.26 -5.35
N ARG A 38 -4.50 4.63 -5.37
CA ARG A 38 -3.63 4.45 -6.54
C ARG A 38 -3.42 2.98 -6.89
N GLN A 39 -3.33 2.11 -5.88
CA GLN A 39 -3.23 0.67 -6.07
C GLN A 39 -4.46 0.11 -6.81
N LEU A 40 -5.66 0.54 -6.39
CA LEU A 40 -6.93 0.18 -7.01
C LEU A 40 -7.04 0.68 -8.46
N GLU A 41 -6.67 1.95 -8.72
CA GLU A 41 -6.67 2.51 -10.08
C GLU A 41 -5.74 1.76 -11.03
N ALA A 42 -4.54 1.41 -10.56
CA ALA A 42 -3.58 0.64 -11.35
C ALA A 42 -4.09 -0.78 -11.65
N LEU A 43 -4.71 -1.45 -10.68
CA LEU A 43 -5.36 -2.75 -10.90
C LEU A 43 -6.51 -2.65 -11.91
N ASP A 44 -7.34 -1.62 -11.80
CA ASP A 44 -8.47 -1.41 -12.71
C ASP A 44 -7.99 -1.18 -14.16
N LEU A 45 -6.88 -0.46 -14.33
CA LEU A 45 -6.24 -0.28 -15.64
C LEU A 45 -5.70 -1.60 -16.19
N VAL A 46 -4.99 -2.39 -15.39
CA VAL A 46 -4.48 -3.71 -15.79
C VAL A 46 -5.64 -4.63 -16.21
N ILE A 47 -6.72 -4.65 -15.43
CA ILE A 47 -7.94 -5.41 -15.72
C ILE A 47 -8.55 -4.93 -17.04
N THR A 48 -8.73 -3.62 -17.21
CA THR A 48 -9.33 -3.03 -18.41
C THR A 48 -8.54 -3.37 -19.68
N VAL A 49 -7.20 -3.25 -19.63
CA VAL A 49 -6.33 -3.58 -20.77
C VAL A 49 -6.38 -5.08 -21.06
N SER A 50 -6.37 -5.93 -20.02
CA SER A 50 -6.46 -7.38 -20.17
C SER A 50 -7.77 -7.84 -20.81
N GLN A 51 -8.88 -7.13 -20.55
CA GLN A 51 -10.20 -7.45 -21.11
C GLN A 51 -10.39 -6.88 -22.51
N THR A 52 -9.89 -5.66 -22.76
CA THR A 52 -10.07 -4.97 -24.05
C THR A 52 -9.23 -5.60 -25.15
N ASN A 53 -8.00 -6.04 -24.84
CA ASN A 53 -7.15 -6.73 -25.80
C ASN A 53 -6.29 -7.82 -25.13
N PRO A 54 -6.88 -8.98 -24.83
CA PRO A 54 -6.19 -10.05 -24.08
C PRO A 54 -4.97 -10.59 -24.82
N GLN A 55 -5.01 -10.67 -26.15
CA GLN A 55 -3.86 -11.16 -26.93
C GLN A 55 -2.68 -10.20 -26.90
N ALA A 56 -2.93 -8.89 -27.05
CA ALA A 56 -1.88 -7.89 -26.97
C ALA A 56 -1.32 -7.78 -25.55
N PHE A 57 -2.19 -7.80 -24.53
CA PHE A 57 -1.78 -7.81 -23.13
C PHE A 57 -0.88 -9.02 -22.84
N HIS A 58 -1.31 -10.23 -23.21
CA HIS A 58 -0.51 -11.42 -22.99
C HIS A 58 0.83 -11.36 -23.73
N ARG A 59 0.84 -10.97 -25.01
CA ARG A 59 2.05 -10.94 -25.84
C ARG A 59 3.07 -9.89 -25.38
N VAL A 60 2.60 -8.71 -24.98
CA VAL A 60 3.48 -7.57 -24.68
C VAL A 60 3.89 -7.55 -23.21
N TRP A 61 3.04 -8.03 -22.30
CA TRP A 61 3.25 -7.86 -20.85
C TRP A 61 3.60 -9.17 -20.15
N ILE A 62 2.88 -10.25 -20.48
CA ILE A 62 3.03 -11.54 -19.79
C ILE A 62 4.14 -12.37 -20.41
N GLN A 63 4.15 -12.51 -21.74
CA GLN A 63 5.06 -13.39 -22.46
C GLN A 63 6.55 -13.07 -22.24
N PRO A 64 6.99 -11.79 -22.15
CA PRO A 64 8.37 -11.48 -21.81
C PRO A 64 8.75 -11.95 -20.40
N LEU A 65 7.87 -11.75 -19.41
CA LEU A 65 8.12 -12.18 -18.03
C LEU A 65 8.15 -13.70 -17.91
N LEU A 66 7.26 -14.40 -18.61
CA LEU A 66 7.30 -15.85 -18.71
C LEU A 66 8.59 -16.36 -19.39
N ALA A 67 9.08 -15.64 -20.41
CA ALA A 67 10.33 -15.99 -21.10
C ALA A 67 11.58 -15.84 -20.21
N GLU A 68 11.54 -14.91 -19.24
CA GLU A 68 12.53 -14.78 -18.16
C GLU A 68 12.38 -15.86 -17.07
N GLY A 69 11.45 -16.82 -17.24
CA GLY A 69 11.24 -17.94 -16.34
C GLY A 69 10.33 -17.64 -15.14
N LEU A 70 9.66 -16.48 -15.12
CA LEU A 70 8.67 -16.18 -14.08
C LEU A 70 7.41 -17.05 -14.27
N SER A 71 6.77 -17.40 -13.15
CA SER A 71 5.41 -17.93 -13.21
C SER A 71 4.43 -16.85 -13.63
N LEU A 72 3.25 -17.24 -14.11
CA LEU A 72 2.19 -16.30 -14.47
C LEU A 72 1.78 -15.39 -13.29
N GLU A 73 1.70 -15.96 -12.08
CA GLU A 73 1.39 -15.22 -10.86
C GLU A 73 2.48 -14.19 -10.53
N ALA A 74 3.75 -14.57 -10.64
CA ALA A 74 4.87 -13.67 -10.44
C ALA A 74 4.91 -12.56 -11.50
N ALA A 75 4.58 -12.88 -12.75
CA ALA A 75 4.48 -11.91 -13.85
C ALA A 75 3.39 -10.86 -13.58
N LEU A 76 2.19 -11.29 -13.17
CA LEU A 76 1.10 -10.38 -12.79
C LEU A 76 1.48 -9.50 -11.59
N THR A 77 2.10 -10.09 -10.57
CA THR A 77 2.59 -9.36 -9.40
C THR A 77 3.62 -8.30 -9.81
N HIS A 78 4.52 -8.63 -10.74
CA HIS A 78 5.52 -7.68 -11.26
C HIS A 78 4.89 -6.52 -12.03
N ILE A 79 3.90 -6.81 -12.86
CA ILE A 79 3.14 -5.81 -13.63
C ILE A 79 2.40 -4.86 -12.69
N VAL A 80 1.74 -5.40 -11.66
CA VAL A 80 1.05 -4.58 -10.66
C VAL A 80 2.07 -3.75 -9.89
N ALA A 81 3.16 -4.36 -9.40
CA ALA A 81 4.17 -3.64 -8.62
C ALA A 81 4.85 -2.50 -9.40
N SER A 82 5.11 -2.67 -10.70
CA SER A 82 5.74 -1.62 -11.53
C SER A 82 4.87 -0.37 -11.68
N TYR A 83 3.55 -0.53 -11.65
CA TYR A 83 2.60 0.58 -11.67
C TYR A 83 2.51 1.34 -10.34
N PHE A 84 3.01 0.74 -9.27
CA PHE A 84 2.88 1.25 -7.91
C PHE A 84 4.18 1.86 -7.40
N GLN A 85 5.28 1.74 -8.17
CA GLN A 85 6.51 2.44 -7.85
C GLN A 85 6.32 3.93 -8.15
N PRO A 86 6.60 4.82 -7.18
CA PRO A 86 6.61 6.25 -7.46
C PRO A 86 7.71 6.54 -8.48
N ASN A 87 7.35 7.28 -9.54
CA ASN A 87 8.30 7.86 -10.49
C ASN A 87 9.27 8.82 -9.80
#